data_AF-A0AA86Y752-F1
#
_entry.id   AF-A0AA86Y752-F1
#
_cell.length_a   1.000
_cell.length_b   1.000
_cell.length_c   1.000
_cell.angle_alpha   90.00
_cell.angle_beta   90.00
_cell.angle_gamma   90.00
#
_symmetry.space_group_name_H-M   'P 1'
#
loop_
_entity.id
_entity.type
_entity.pdbx_description
1 polymer ?
#
loop_
_entity_poly.entity_id
_entity_poly.type
_entity_poly.pdbx_seq_one_letter_code
_entity_poly.pdbx_strand_id
1 'polypeptide(L)'
;MTLKGMGYLRKKLANYKMGVDTRYNQYAMQHNDIDVGITIPPQIRQQYRAVLGWAAKGVDSLADRLVFREFANDEFGANEIFAQNNPDVFFDSAILSALIGSCCFVYISQGDDDDAPRLQVIEASNATGVLDPITGLLTEGYAVLKRDENGYAVLEAYFASNVTWFYPKDGQPFAIGNPTGVPLLVPVIHRPDAVRPFGRSRITRAGMYYQRYAKRTLERSDVTAEFYSFPQKYVLGLSQDAEAIDTWKATVSSLLTFTKDDEGDKPSVGQFTTSSMSPFTEQLRTAAAGFAGEMGLTLDDLGFVSDNPSSVEAIKASHENLRLAGRKAQRSLGSGLLNVAYVATCLRDEFPYLRKQFNKTVVKWEPLFEADANMLTLIGDGVIKLNQAVPGYMDAETIRDLTGIKGSDKPAPVVKEGTDGGGYRSEPAQENQV
;
A
#
# COMPACT_ATOMS: atom_id res chain seq x y z
N MET A 1 -27.73 0.35 23.29
CA MET A 1 -26.36 0.24 23.84
C MET A 1 -25.99 1.58 24.44
N THR A 2 -25.41 1.61 25.63
CA THR A 2 -24.84 2.83 26.20
C THR A 2 -23.58 3.22 25.41
N LEU A 3 -23.57 4.44 24.87
CA LEU A 3 -22.41 5.03 24.19
C LEU A 3 -21.25 5.17 25.18
N LYS A 4 -20.01 4.90 24.76
CA LYS A 4 -18.82 5.07 25.63
C LYS A 4 -18.37 6.52 25.66
N GLY A 5 -18.76 7.31 24.65
CA GLY A 5 -18.56 8.75 24.59
C GLY A 5 -17.18 9.19 24.08
N MET A 6 -17.07 10.48 23.79
CA MET A 6 -15.92 11.11 23.14
C MET A 6 -14.61 10.90 23.93
N GLY A 7 -14.63 10.99 25.26
CA GLY A 7 -13.43 10.84 26.09
C GLY A 7 -12.78 9.46 25.96
N TYR A 8 -13.60 8.40 25.89
CA TYR A 8 -13.12 7.05 25.64
C TYR A 8 -12.51 6.93 24.24
N LEU A 9 -13.18 7.46 23.22
CA LEU A 9 -12.71 7.39 21.83
C LEU A 9 -11.42 8.18 21.62
N ARG A 10 -11.27 9.37 22.21
CA ARG A 10 -10.04 10.17 22.15
C ARG A 10 -8.86 9.39 22.75
N LYS A 11 -9.05 8.74 23.91
CA LYS A 11 -8.02 7.89 24.53
C LYS A 11 -7.70 6.67 23.65
N LYS A 12 -8.72 6.05 23.06
CA LYS A 12 -8.55 4.92 22.14
C LYS A 12 -7.72 5.33 20.92
N LEU A 13 -8.01 6.48 20.30
CA LEU A 13 -7.24 6.99 19.16
C LEU A 13 -5.77 7.19 19.55
N ALA A 14 -5.51 7.87 20.68
CA ALA A 14 -4.16 8.14 21.17
C ALA A 14 -3.32 6.85 21.36
N ASN A 15 -3.93 5.76 21.83
CA ASN A 15 -3.24 4.48 22.04
C ASN A 15 -2.78 3.82 20.73
N TYR A 16 -3.57 3.93 19.66
CA TYR A 16 -3.26 3.26 18.38
C TYR A 16 -2.53 4.17 17.39
N LYS A 17 -2.63 5.49 17.55
CA LYS A 17 -2.05 6.51 16.67
C LYS A 17 -0.55 6.26 16.40
N MET A 18 0.25 6.06 17.45
CA MET A 18 1.70 5.83 17.30
C MET A 18 2.04 4.66 16.34
N GLY A 19 1.27 3.58 16.41
CA GLY A 19 1.47 2.41 15.55
C GLY A 19 1.03 2.65 14.11
N VAL A 20 0.05 3.52 13.89
CA VAL A 20 -0.39 3.95 12.56
C VAL A 20 0.63 4.91 11.96
N ASP A 21 1.02 5.95 12.70
CA ASP A 21 2.01 6.94 12.29
C ASP A 21 3.36 6.28 11.92
N THR A 22 3.78 5.26 12.70
CA THR A 22 4.98 4.47 12.36
C THR A 22 4.89 3.85 10.97
N ARG A 23 3.71 3.35 10.55
CA ARG A 23 3.53 2.72 9.23
C ARG A 23 3.49 3.75 8.11
N TYR A 24 2.83 4.88 8.35
CA TYR A 24 2.87 6.02 7.42
C TYR A 24 4.31 6.52 7.23
N ASN A 25 5.09 6.64 8.30
CA ASN A 25 6.50 7.01 8.22
C ASN A 25 7.35 5.96 7.49
N GLN A 26 7.07 4.67 7.66
CA GLN A 26 7.76 3.60 6.92
C GLN A 26 7.39 3.62 5.43
N TYR A 27 6.12 3.88 5.10
CA TYR A 27 5.65 4.05 3.74
C TYR A 27 6.30 5.27 3.06
N ALA A 28 6.30 6.43 3.73
CA ALA A 28 6.91 7.65 3.24
C ALA A 28 8.45 7.66 3.27
N MET A 29 9.09 6.56 3.69
CA MET A 29 10.55 6.44 3.83
C MET A 29 11.17 7.45 4.81
N GLN A 30 10.35 8.02 5.70
CA GLN A 30 10.75 9.00 6.72
C GLN A 30 11.04 8.35 8.08
N HIS A 31 10.80 7.05 8.23
CA HIS A 31 11.06 6.35 9.48
C HIS A 31 12.56 6.11 9.71
N ASN A 32 13.06 6.71 10.79
CA ASN A 32 14.42 6.54 11.28
C ASN A 32 14.45 5.48 12.39
N ASP A 33 15.13 4.38 12.13
CA ASP A 33 15.35 3.32 13.10
C ASP A 33 16.46 3.72 14.09
N ILE A 34 16.20 3.54 15.39
CA ILE A 34 17.24 3.69 16.42
C ILE A 34 18.04 2.39 16.45
N ASP A 35 19.21 2.39 15.82
CA ASP A 35 20.11 1.25 15.90
C ASP A 35 21.07 1.39 17.09
N VAL A 36 21.15 0.35 17.91
CA VAL A 36 22.02 0.29 19.11
C VAL A 36 23.18 -0.62 18.78
N GLY A 37 24.20 -0.07 18.12
CA GLY A 37 25.46 -0.76 17.85
C GLY A 37 26.55 -0.33 18.83
N ILE A 38 27.29 -1.30 19.36
CA ILE A 38 28.43 -1.07 20.29
C ILE A 38 29.68 -0.63 19.50
N THR A 39 29.82 -1.08 18.25
CA THR A 39 31.06 -0.97 17.46
C THR A 39 31.17 0.29 16.60
N ILE A 40 30.05 0.83 16.10
CA ILE A 40 30.06 2.01 15.22
C ILE A 40 29.65 3.24 16.06
N PRO A 41 30.51 4.27 16.21
CA PRO A 41 30.15 5.50 16.92
C PRO A 41 28.89 6.16 16.36
N PRO A 42 28.06 6.82 17.20
CA PRO A 42 26.81 7.46 16.75
C PRO A 42 27.00 8.49 15.64
N GLN A 43 28.12 9.21 15.64
CA GLN A 43 28.43 10.25 14.65
C GLN A 43 28.58 9.66 13.24
N ILE A 44 29.36 8.58 13.09
CA ILE A 44 29.54 7.86 11.83
C ILE A 44 28.21 7.28 11.37
N ARG A 45 27.43 6.68 12.27
CA ARG A 45 26.11 6.11 11.93
C ARG A 45 25.13 7.16 11.37
N GLN A 46 25.22 8.41 11.80
CA GLN A 46 24.38 9.48 11.26
C GLN A 46 24.75 9.89 9.84
N GLN A 47 25.99 9.64 9.41
CA GLN A 47 26.49 9.95 8.07
C GLN A 47 26.06 8.88 7.06
N TYR A 48 26.13 7.59 7.41
CA TYR A 48 25.78 6.46 6.53
C TYR A 48 24.35 5.97 6.75
N ARG A 49 23.35 6.86 6.71
CA ARG A 49 21.95 6.45 6.90
C ARG A 49 21.36 5.85 5.63
N ALA A 50 20.88 4.62 5.71
CA ALA A 50 20.23 3.96 4.58
C ALA A 50 18.71 4.24 4.53
N VAL A 51 18.22 4.56 3.33
CA VAL A 51 16.79 4.71 3.04
C VAL A 51 16.35 3.58 2.12
N LEU A 52 15.24 2.91 2.44
CA LEU A 52 14.74 1.76 1.69
C LEU A 52 13.21 1.82 1.53
N GLY A 53 12.74 1.72 0.28
CA GLY A 53 11.33 1.84 -0.10
C GLY A 53 10.55 0.52 -0.16
N TRP A 54 11.02 -0.55 0.49
CA TRP A 54 10.38 -1.87 0.41
C TRP A 54 8.95 -1.87 0.95
N ALA A 55 8.69 -1.19 2.07
CA ALA A 55 7.35 -1.05 2.65
C ALA A 55 6.39 -0.33 1.70
N ALA A 56 6.84 0.72 1.01
CA ALA A 56 6.07 1.40 -0.03
C ALA A 56 5.76 0.45 -1.19
N LYS A 57 6.81 -0.18 -1.75
CA LYS A 57 6.68 -1.15 -2.85
C LYS A 57 5.68 -2.26 -2.54
N GLY A 58 5.70 -2.82 -1.33
CA GLY A 58 4.78 -3.89 -0.93
C GLY A 58 3.34 -3.44 -0.69
N VAL A 59 3.10 -2.14 -0.46
CA VAL A 59 1.76 -1.54 -0.45
C VAL A 59 1.31 -1.23 -1.87
N ASP A 60 2.12 -0.48 -2.63
CA ASP A 60 1.79 0.01 -3.97
C ASP A 60 1.56 -1.17 -4.94
N SER A 61 2.40 -2.21 -4.87
CA SER A 61 2.20 -3.44 -5.65
C SER A 61 0.82 -4.08 -5.50
N LEU A 62 0.16 -3.90 -4.36
CA LEU A 62 -1.21 -4.37 -4.14
C LEU A 62 -2.22 -3.28 -4.48
N ALA A 63 -1.98 -2.03 -4.06
CA ALA A 63 -2.87 -0.90 -4.26
C ALA A 63 -3.14 -0.63 -5.75
N ASP A 64 -2.08 -0.58 -6.57
CA ASP A 64 -2.15 -0.28 -8.00
C ASP A 64 -2.99 -1.31 -8.79
N ARG A 65 -3.21 -2.50 -8.22
CA ARG A 65 -4.02 -3.57 -8.83
C ARG A 65 -5.48 -3.54 -8.37
N LEU A 66 -5.80 -2.76 -7.34
CA LEU A 66 -7.14 -2.68 -6.76
C LEU A 66 -7.90 -1.51 -7.37
N VAL A 67 -8.34 -1.68 -8.62
CA VAL A 67 -9.10 -0.64 -9.32
C VAL A 67 -10.60 -0.87 -9.12
N PHE A 68 -11.26 0.07 -8.46
CA PHE A 68 -12.72 0.08 -8.31
C PHE A 68 -13.35 0.38 -9.67
N ARG A 69 -14.40 -0.38 -10.03
CA ARG A 69 -15.11 -0.18 -11.30
C ARG A 69 -16.43 0.55 -11.11
N GLU A 70 -17.39 -0.12 -10.47
CA GLU A 70 -18.75 0.41 -10.28
C GLU A 70 -19.51 -0.40 -9.23
N PHE A 71 -20.61 0.17 -8.75
CA PHE A 71 -21.64 -0.59 -8.06
C PHE A 71 -22.60 -1.18 -9.10
N ALA A 72 -22.58 -2.50 -9.28
CA ALA A 72 -23.55 -3.21 -10.09
C ALA A 72 -24.88 -3.37 -9.33
N ASN A 73 -25.99 -3.46 -10.05
CA ASN A 73 -27.36 -3.48 -9.49
C ASN A 73 -27.62 -2.28 -8.56
N ASP A 74 -27.19 -1.10 -8.99
CA ASP A 74 -27.37 0.15 -8.26
C ASP A 74 -28.77 0.72 -8.48
N GLU A 75 -29.74 0.21 -7.70
CA GLU A 75 -31.13 0.70 -7.70
C GLU A 75 -31.26 2.08 -7.00
N PHE A 76 -30.22 2.54 -6.28
CA PHE A 76 -30.27 3.73 -5.41
C PHE A 76 -29.44 4.92 -5.94
N GLY A 77 -28.79 4.79 -7.10
CA GLY A 77 -27.95 5.84 -7.67
C GLY A 77 -26.71 6.15 -6.84
N ALA A 78 -26.12 5.14 -6.18
CA ALA A 78 -24.85 5.28 -5.47
C ALA A 78 -23.71 5.73 -6.42
N ASN A 79 -23.65 5.19 -7.65
CA ASN A 79 -22.60 5.54 -8.62
C ASN A 79 -22.56 7.04 -8.93
N GLU A 80 -23.71 7.71 -8.97
CA GLU A 80 -23.81 9.16 -9.20
C GLU A 80 -23.16 9.96 -8.06
N ILE A 81 -23.35 9.53 -6.80
CA ILE A 81 -22.73 10.15 -5.63
C ILE A 81 -21.21 10.07 -5.73
N PHE A 82 -20.66 8.90 -6.06
CA PHE A 82 -19.20 8.76 -6.18
C PHE A 82 -18.65 9.53 -7.37
N ALA A 83 -19.38 9.60 -8.50
CA ALA A 83 -18.99 10.39 -9.67
C ALA A 83 -18.82 11.88 -9.35
N GLN A 84 -19.65 12.42 -8.45
CA GLN A 84 -19.55 13.82 -8.00
C GLN A 84 -18.43 14.07 -6.98
N ASN A 85 -17.85 13.01 -6.40
CA ASN A 85 -16.84 13.09 -5.34
C ASN A 85 -15.42 12.77 -5.80
N ASN A 86 -15.11 13.03 -7.08
CA ASN A 86 -13.82 12.73 -7.69
C ASN A 86 -13.41 11.25 -7.46
N PRO A 87 -14.13 10.31 -8.09
CA PRO A 87 -14.10 8.89 -7.74
C PRO A 87 -12.69 8.30 -7.85
N ASP A 88 -11.94 8.67 -8.88
CA ASP A 88 -10.59 8.16 -9.14
C ASP A 88 -9.65 8.40 -7.93
N VAL A 89 -9.57 9.64 -7.47
CA VAL A 89 -8.73 10.01 -6.32
C VAL A 89 -9.29 9.45 -5.02
N PHE A 90 -10.61 9.42 -4.89
CA PHE A 90 -11.27 8.95 -3.67
C PHE A 90 -11.00 7.46 -3.40
N PHE A 91 -11.21 6.59 -4.40
CA PHE A 91 -11.03 5.15 -4.22
C PHE A 91 -9.55 4.80 -3.98
N ASP A 92 -8.64 5.38 -4.76
CA ASP A 92 -7.20 5.16 -4.59
C ASP A 92 -6.72 5.61 -3.22
N SER A 93 -7.14 6.80 -2.76
CA SER A 93 -6.80 7.31 -1.44
C SER A 93 -7.35 6.43 -0.32
N ALA A 94 -8.60 5.99 -0.43
CA ALA A 94 -9.24 5.12 0.56
C ALA A 94 -8.55 3.75 0.66
N ILE A 95 -8.24 3.13 -0.47
CA ILE A 95 -7.57 1.83 -0.54
C ILE A 95 -6.15 1.94 0.01
N LEU A 96 -5.38 2.93 -0.43
CA LEU A 96 -4.02 3.16 0.03
C LEU A 96 -3.97 3.39 1.55
N SER A 97 -4.83 4.27 2.06
CA SER A 97 -4.93 4.55 3.51
C SER A 97 -5.33 3.30 4.30
N ALA A 98 -6.27 2.48 3.80
CA ALA A 98 -6.66 1.24 4.45
C ALA A 98 -5.52 0.20 4.47
N LEU A 99 -4.72 0.11 3.41
CA LEU A 99 -3.56 -0.78 3.33
C LEU A 99 -2.44 -0.35 4.29
N ILE A 100 -2.15 0.95 4.41
CA ILE A 100 -1.13 1.48 5.32
C ILE A 100 -1.61 1.40 6.77
N GLY A 101 -2.78 1.99 7.06
CA GLY A 101 -3.32 2.19 8.40
C GLY A 101 -4.10 1.01 8.99
N SER A 102 -4.34 -0.07 8.23
CA SER A 102 -5.28 -1.17 8.50
C SER A 102 -6.75 -0.85 8.20
N CYS A 103 -7.13 0.42 8.30
CA CYS A 103 -8.43 0.93 7.93
C CYS A 103 -8.30 2.41 7.57
N CYS A 104 -9.27 2.93 6.84
CA CYS A 104 -9.52 4.36 6.72
C CYS A 104 -10.98 4.62 7.09
N PHE A 105 -11.33 5.88 7.29
CA PHE A 105 -12.68 6.28 7.60
C PHE A 105 -13.15 7.26 6.53
N VAL A 106 -14.37 7.09 6.05
CA VAL A 106 -15.00 8.05 5.14
C VAL A 106 -15.97 8.87 5.96
N TYR A 107 -15.66 10.15 6.11
CA TYR A 107 -16.57 11.13 6.66
C TYR A 107 -17.53 11.58 5.55
N ILE A 108 -18.83 11.50 5.85
CA ILE A 108 -19.91 11.86 4.94
C ILE A 108 -20.56 13.13 5.48
N SER A 109 -20.67 14.15 4.65
CA SER A 109 -21.28 15.43 5.00
C SER A 109 -22.26 15.86 3.91
N GLN A 110 -23.23 16.69 4.24
CA GLN A 110 -24.12 17.30 3.25
C GLN A 110 -23.34 18.38 2.50
N GLY A 111 -23.42 18.39 1.17
CA GLY A 111 -22.79 19.42 0.34
C GLY A 111 -23.54 20.75 0.43
N ASP A 112 -22.84 21.86 0.20
CA ASP A 112 -23.43 23.21 0.31
C ASP A 112 -24.29 23.59 -0.92
N ASP A 113 -24.03 23.00 -2.09
CA ASP A 113 -24.53 23.52 -3.38
C ASP A 113 -25.65 22.69 -4.06
N ASP A 114 -25.68 21.37 -3.91
CA ASP A 114 -26.57 20.47 -4.69
C ASP A 114 -27.26 19.37 -3.86
N ASP A 115 -27.29 19.46 -2.52
CA ASP A 115 -27.71 18.38 -1.59
C ASP A 115 -26.97 17.04 -1.77
N ALA A 116 -25.98 17.00 -2.66
CA ALA A 116 -25.13 15.84 -2.89
C ALA A 116 -24.22 15.58 -1.69
N PRO A 117 -24.17 14.33 -1.17
CA PRO A 117 -23.25 13.98 -0.10
C PRO A 117 -21.79 14.17 -0.53
N ARG A 118 -21.01 14.86 0.31
CA ARG A 118 -19.55 14.99 0.18
C ARG A 118 -18.85 13.89 0.96
N LEU A 119 -17.90 13.21 0.31
CA LEU A 119 -17.12 12.10 0.87
C LEU A 119 -15.68 12.56 1.11
N GLN A 120 -15.21 12.44 2.36
CA GLN A 120 -13.83 12.76 2.71
C GLN A 120 -13.14 11.55 3.35
N VAL A 121 -12.00 11.15 2.79
CA VAL A 121 -11.15 10.11 3.40
C VAL A 121 -10.38 10.69 4.59
N ILE A 122 -10.48 10.02 5.72
CA ILE A 122 -9.78 10.31 6.96
C ILE A 122 -8.92 9.11 7.32
N GLU A 123 -7.64 9.38 7.55
CA GLU A 123 -6.66 8.36 7.95
C GLU A 123 -6.98 7.74 9.31
N ALA A 124 -6.54 6.50 9.52
CA ALA A 124 -6.66 5.80 10.79
C ALA A 124 -5.94 6.49 11.98
N SER A 125 -5.01 7.41 11.70
CA SER A 125 -4.29 8.22 12.68
C SER A 125 -5.17 9.32 13.31
N ASN A 126 -6.28 9.67 12.63
CA ASN A 126 -7.15 10.78 12.97
C ASN A 126 -8.57 10.36 13.31
N ALA A 127 -8.98 9.13 13.03
CA ALA A 127 -10.34 8.66 13.32
C ALA A 127 -10.36 7.30 14.04
N THR A 128 -11.39 7.11 14.87
CA THR A 128 -11.68 5.83 15.53
C THR A 128 -13.17 5.73 15.87
N GLY A 129 -13.61 4.56 16.30
CA GLY A 129 -14.98 4.35 16.73
C GLY A 129 -15.21 3.04 17.47
N VAL A 130 -16.45 2.76 17.81
CA VAL A 130 -16.91 1.45 18.25
C VAL A 130 -17.64 0.79 17.09
N LEU A 131 -17.09 -0.33 16.62
CA LEU A 131 -17.63 -1.10 15.51
C LEU A 131 -18.76 -2.01 16.02
N ASP A 132 -19.87 -2.05 15.29
CA ASP A 132 -20.84 -3.12 15.39
C ASP A 132 -20.28 -4.35 14.63
N PRO A 133 -20.01 -5.47 15.32
CA PRO A 133 -19.42 -6.67 14.69
C PRO A 133 -20.33 -7.33 13.65
N ILE A 134 -21.64 -7.07 13.67
CA ILE A 134 -22.59 -7.67 12.73
C ILE A 134 -22.63 -6.85 11.44
N THR A 135 -22.75 -5.53 11.57
CA THR A 135 -22.91 -4.66 10.40
C THR A 135 -21.58 -4.19 9.80
N GLY A 136 -20.53 -4.09 10.62
CA GLY A 136 -19.29 -3.42 10.23
C GLY A 136 -19.42 -1.89 10.17
N LEU A 137 -20.54 -1.33 10.62
CA LEU A 137 -20.74 0.11 10.80
C LEU A 137 -20.31 0.54 12.22
N LEU A 138 -20.14 1.84 12.43
CA LEU A 138 -19.89 2.36 13.77
C LEU A 138 -21.21 2.56 14.54
N THR A 139 -21.18 2.33 15.85
CA THR A 139 -22.23 2.78 16.77
C THR A 139 -21.95 4.19 17.30
N GLU A 140 -20.67 4.52 17.46
CA GLU A 140 -20.16 5.86 17.73
C GLU A 140 -18.78 6.03 17.07
N GLY A 141 -18.50 7.24 16.62
CA GLY A 141 -17.26 7.60 15.95
C GLY A 141 -16.65 8.87 16.55
N TYR A 142 -15.36 9.04 16.36
CA TYR A 142 -14.63 10.24 16.70
C TYR A 142 -13.54 10.46 15.65
N ALA A 143 -13.46 11.68 15.13
CA ALA A 143 -12.45 12.06 14.16
C ALA A 143 -11.86 13.43 14.49
N VAL A 144 -10.59 13.61 14.17
CA VAL A 144 -9.93 14.90 14.09
C VAL A 144 -9.97 15.33 12.63
N LEU A 145 -10.88 16.23 12.30
CA LEU A 145 -11.13 16.68 10.91
C LEU A 145 -10.06 17.63 10.41
N LYS A 146 -9.48 18.43 11.31
CA LYS A 146 -8.41 19.39 10.97
C LYS A 146 -7.36 19.45 12.06
N ARG A 147 -6.09 19.51 11.65
CA ARG A 147 -4.94 19.80 12.51
C ARG A 147 -4.26 21.09 12.08
N ASP A 148 -3.60 21.76 13.01
CA ASP A 148 -2.69 22.87 12.71
C ASP A 148 -1.32 22.34 12.26
N GLU A 149 -0.44 23.25 11.82
CA GLU A 149 0.93 22.92 11.36
C GLU A 149 1.78 22.23 12.43
N ASN A 150 1.45 22.43 13.71
CA ASN A 150 2.11 21.81 14.85
C ASN A 150 1.51 20.44 15.22
N GLY A 151 0.49 19.99 14.48
CA GLY A 151 -0.16 18.69 14.68
C GLY A 151 -1.24 18.67 15.78
N TYR A 152 -1.61 19.81 16.36
CA TYR A 152 -2.71 19.89 17.32
C TYR A 152 -4.06 19.89 16.61
N ALA A 153 -5.07 19.29 17.24
CA ALA A 153 -6.43 19.26 16.69
C ALA A 153 -7.05 20.66 16.71
N VAL A 154 -7.50 21.12 15.55
CA VAL A 154 -8.22 22.40 15.35
C VAL A 154 -9.73 22.16 15.32
N LEU A 155 -10.16 21.04 14.74
CA LEU A 155 -11.55 20.64 14.68
C LEU A 155 -11.68 19.15 14.97
N GLU A 156 -12.38 18.82 16.04
CA GLU A 156 -12.76 17.44 16.37
C GLU A 156 -14.25 17.24 16.12
N ALA A 157 -14.63 16.03 15.71
CA ALA A 157 -16.02 15.63 15.52
C ALA A 157 -16.30 14.34 16.29
N TYR A 158 -17.45 14.28 16.95
CA TYR A 158 -18.01 13.10 17.60
C TYR A 158 -19.32 12.72 16.91
N PHE A 159 -19.36 11.50 16.39
CA PHE A 159 -20.44 10.98 15.56
C PHE A 159 -21.30 10.03 16.37
N ALA A 160 -22.56 10.40 16.58
CA ALA A 160 -23.60 9.52 17.07
C ALA A 160 -24.58 9.18 15.93
N SER A 161 -25.46 8.21 16.15
CA SER A 161 -26.44 7.76 15.16
C SER A 161 -27.39 8.86 14.69
N ASN A 162 -27.73 9.81 15.57
CA ASN A 162 -28.73 10.85 15.32
C ASN A 162 -28.17 12.27 15.26
N VAL A 163 -26.89 12.47 15.62
CA VAL A 163 -26.27 13.80 15.68
C VAL A 163 -24.75 13.69 15.55
N THR A 164 -24.15 14.67 14.89
CA THR A 164 -22.69 14.87 14.88
C THR A 164 -22.36 16.14 15.65
N TRP A 165 -21.51 16.02 16.67
CA TRP A 165 -21.03 17.14 17.48
C TRP A 165 -19.66 17.58 17.01
N PHE A 166 -19.50 18.87 16.75
CA PHE A 166 -18.24 19.49 16.33
C PHE A 166 -17.67 20.31 17.47
N TYR A 167 -16.36 20.18 17.70
CA TYR A 167 -15.61 20.85 18.74
C TYR A 167 -14.46 21.62 18.09
N PRO A 168 -14.68 22.88 17.67
CA PRO A 168 -13.61 23.76 17.21
C PRO A 168 -12.74 24.18 18.40
N LYS A 169 -11.42 24.30 18.17
CA LYS A 169 -10.45 24.74 19.19
C LYS A 169 -10.74 26.14 19.72
N ASP A 170 -11.08 27.07 18.82
CA ASP A 170 -11.28 28.49 19.12
C ASP A 170 -12.75 28.92 18.95
N GLY A 171 -13.71 28.05 19.29
CA GLY A 171 -15.14 28.34 19.15
C GLY A 171 -16.03 27.53 20.08
N GLN A 172 -17.35 27.79 20.03
CA GLN A 172 -18.31 26.99 20.77
C GLN A 172 -18.64 25.69 20.02
N PRO A 173 -18.80 24.56 20.73
CA PRO A 173 -19.27 23.33 20.13
C PRO A 173 -20.65 23.51 19.50
N PHE A 174 -20.85 22.92 18.32
CA PHE A 174 -22.13 22.93 17.62
C PHE A 174 -22.51 21.51 17.19
N ALA A 175 -23.79 21.28 16.90
CA ALA A 175 -24.32 19.98 16.56
C ALA A 175 -25.12 20.05 15.25
N ILE A 176 -24.91 19.06 14.39
CA ILE A 176 -25.69 18.87 13.16
C ILE A 176 -26.50 17.58 13.32
N GLY A 177 -27.81 17.66 13.10
CA GLY A 177 -28.70 16.50 13.12
C GLY A 177 -28.35 15.50 12.03
N ASN A 178 -28.54 14.21 12.30
CA ASN A 178 -28.27 13.13 11.37
C ASN A 178 -29.54 12.31 11.13
N PRO A 179 -30.17 12.41 9.94
CA PRO A 179 -31.41 11.70 9.62
C PRO A 179 -31.19 10.21 9.32
N THR A 180 -29.95 9.78 9.06
CA THR A 180 -29.65 8.42 8.58
C THR A 180 -29.77 7.34 9.66
N GLY A 181 -29.75 7.72 10.94
CA GLY A 181 -29.73 6.77 12.06
C GLY A 181 -28.42 5.98 12.21
N VAL A 182 -27.39 6.31 11.44
CA VAL A 182 -26.06 5.68 11.46
C VAL A 182 -25.00 6.79 11.54
N PRO A 183 -23.96 6.69 12.38
CA PRO A 183 -22.88 7.69 12.39
C PRO A 183 -22.32 7.96 10.99
N LEU A 184 -22.21 9.24 10.61
CA LEU A 184 -21.69 9.70 9.30
C LEU A 184 -20.16 9.52 9.12
N LEU A 185 -19.60 8.52 9.80
CA LEU A 185 -18.20 8.13 9.74
C LEU A 185 -18.15 6.62 9.49
N VAL A 186 -17.83 6.23 8.26
CA VAL A 186 -17.88 4.83 7.83
C VAL A 186 -16.48 4.25 7.69
N PRO A 187 -16.16 3.12 8.37
CA PRO A 187 -14.84 2.53 8.29
C PRO A 187 -14.72 1.63 7.05
N VAL A 188 -13.66 1.82 6.28
CA VAL A 188 -13.23 0.91 5.20
C VAL A 188 -12.02 0.13 5.72
N ILE A 189 -12.20 -1.17 5.91
CA ILE A 189 -11.27 -1.99 6.72
C ILE A 189 -10.54 -3.00 5.85
N HIS A 190 -9.21 -3.00 5.92
CA HIS A 190 -8.38 -4.01 5.28
C HIS A 190 -8.15 -5.21 6.21
N ARG A 191 -8.55 -6.40 5.74
CA ARG A 191 -8.32 -7.68 6.43
C ARG A 191 -8.83 -7.69 7.90
N PRO A 192 -10.14 -7.45 8.14
CA PRO A 192 -10.75 -7.58 9.47
C PRO A 192 -10.62 -9.01 10.01
N ASP A 193 -10.55 -9.13 11.32
CA ASP A 193 -10.41 -10.38 12.06
C ASP A 193 -11.21 -10.26 13.38
N ALA A 194 -11.69 -11.37 13.95
CA ALA A 194 -12.48 -11.35 15.17
C ALA A 194 -11.71 -10.71 16.35
N VAL A 195 -10.39 -10.89 16.39
CA VAL A 195 -9.51 -10.28 17.40
C VAL A 195 -9.18 -8.83 17.07
N ARG A 196 -9.18 -8.45 15.79
CA ARG A 196 -8.85 -7.10 15.30
C ARG A 196 -9.93 -6.60 14.36
N PRO A 197 -11.02 -6.03 14.90
CA PRO A 197 -12.15 -5.58 14.10
C PRO A 197 -11.77 -4.49 13.08
N PHE A 198 -10.83 -3.61 13.44
CA PHE A 198 -10.28 -2.57 12.55
C PHE A 198 -9.17 -3.08 11.60
N GLY A 199 -9.03 -4.39 11.48
CA GLY A 199 -8.19 -5.00 10.46
C GLY A 199 -6.70 -5.04 10.77
N ARG A 200 -5.93 -5.25 9.70
CA ARG A 200 -4.47 -5.37 9.74
C ARG A 200 -3.86 -4.67 8.53
N SER A 201 -2.89 -3.80 8.80
CA SER A 201 -2.06 -3.18 7.78
C SER A 201 -1.33 -4.22 6.94
N ARG A 202 -1.13 -3.88 5.67
CA ARG A 202 -0.25 -4.59 4.74
C ARG A 202 1.21 -4.51 5.18
N ILE A 203 1.61 -3.41 5.81
CA ILE A 203 2.94 -3.24 6.41
C ILE A 203 2.98 -4.07 7.71
N THR A 204 3.48 -5.30 7.60
CA THR A 204 3.59 -6.24 8.72
C THR A 204 4.78 -5.89 9.60
N ARG A 205 4.75 -6.36 10.85
CA ARG A 205 5.89 -6.22 11.77
C ARG A 205 7.13 -6.95 11.25
N ALA A 206 6.93 -8.11 10.61
CA ALA A 206 8.00 -8.88 9.98
C ALA A 206 8.59 -8.15 8.76
N GLY A 207 7.74 -7.55 7.91
CA GLY A 207 8.20 -6.71 6.80
C GLY A 207 9.05 -5.52 7.27
N MET A 208 8.60 -4.80 8.31
CA MET A 208 9.41 -3.72 8.91
C MET A 208 10.72 -4.24 9.49
N TYR A 209 10.73 -5.44 10.10
CA TYR A 209 11.94 -6.06 10.61
C TYR A 209 12.94 -6.36 9.48
N TYR A 210 12.51 -6.97 8.37
CA TYR A 210 13.40 -7.25 7.24
C TYR A 210 13.89 -5.98 6.55
N GLN A 211 13.04 -4.96 6.42
CA GLN A 211 13.45 -3.64 5.93
C GLN A 211 14.51 -3.01 6.84
N ARG A 212 14.30 -3.02 8.17
CA ARG A 212 15.30 -2.54 9.13
C ARG A 212 16.59 -3.36 9.05
N TYR A 213 16.48 -4.67 8.90
CA TYR A 213 17.63 -5.56 8.77
C TYR A 213 18.44 -5.23 7.51
N ALA A 214 17.77 -5.05 6.37
CA ALA A 214 18.39 -4.64 5.11
C ALA A 214 19.07 -3.26 5.22
N LYS A 215 18.41 -2.26 5.81
CA LYS A 215 19.01 -0.94 6.09
C LYS A 215 20.32 -1.13 6.85
N ARG A 216 20.29 -1.82 8.00
CA ARG A 216 21.49 -2.04 8.82
C ARG A 216 22.62 -2.75 8.05
N THR A 217 22.29 -3.68 7.16
CA THR A 217 23.29 -4.34 6.30
C THR A 217 23.94 -3.36 5.34
N LEU A 218 23.16 -2.47 4.71
CA LEU A 218 23.67 -1.41 3.83
C LEU A 218 24.57 -0.43 4.60
N GLU A 219 24.12 0.08 5.75
CA GLU A 219 24.88 1.02 6.56
C GLU A 219 26.22 0.42 7.03
N ARG A 220 26.23 -0.86 7.42
CA ARG A 220 27.46 -1.58 7.79
C ARG A 220 28.37 -1.82 6.58
N SER A 221 27.80 -2.10 5.42
CA SER A 221 28.55 -2.25 4.18
C SER A 221 29.26 -0.96 3.82
N ASP A 222 28.57 0.17 3.85
CA ASP A 222 29.14 1.49 3.53
C ASP A 222 30.27 1.86 4.48
N VAL A 223 30.04 1.72 5.79
CA VAL A 223 31.09 1.96 6.81
C VAL A 223 32.29 1.05 6.58
N THR A 224 32.07 -0.24 6.28
CA THR A 224 33.18 -1.18 6.06
C THR A 224 33.91 -0.88 4.75
N ALA A 225 33.21 -0.42 3.71
CA ALA A 225 33.82 -0.02 2.44
C ALA A 225 34.77 1.18 2.62
N GLU A 226 34.48 2.08 3.55
CA GLU A 226 35.43 3.15 3.89
C GLU A 226 36.69 2.62 4.56
N PHE A 227 36.57 1.74 5.56
CA PHE A 227 37.75 1.10 6.15
C PHE A 227 38.51 0.24 5.14
N TYR A 228 37.82 -0.32 4.13
CA TYR A 228 38.45 -1.03 3.03
C TYR A 228 39.32 -0.11 2.17
N SER A 229 38.89 1.14 1.96
CA SER A 229 39.68 2.14 1.24
C SER A 229 40.96 2.58 2.00
N PHE A 230 41.02 2.33 3.31
CA PHE A 230 42.18 2.62 4.17
C PHE A 230 42.74 1.35 4.83
N PRO A 231 43.54 0.55 4.10
CA PRO A 231 44.10 -0.68 4.63
C PRO A 231 45.01 -0.43 5.84
N GLN A 232 44.63 -1.01 6.98
CA GLN A 232 45.42 -0.94 8.21
C GLN A 232 46.70 -1.77 8.07
N LYS A 233 47.84 -1.10 8.24
CA LYS A 233 49.18 -1.72 8.24
C LYS A 233 49.71 -1.77 9.65
N TYR A 234 50.48 -2.80 9.96
CA TYR A 234 51.22 -2.91 11.20
C TYR A 234 52.70 -3.20 10.89
N VAL A 235 53.56 -2.81 11.83
CA VAL A 235 55.01 -2.96 11.71
C VAL A 235 55.47 -3.71 12.95
N LEU A 236 56.18 -4.82 12.76
CA LEU A 236 56.79 -5.60 13.83
C LEU A 236 58.31 -5.44 13.77
N GLY A 237 58.96 -5.35 14.94
CA GLY A 237 60.43 -5.25 15.05
C GLY A 237 60.99 -3.83 14.92
N LEU A 238 60.30 -2.81 15.47
CA LEU A 238 60.86 -1.46 15.59
C LEU A 238 61.87 -1.40 16.75
N SER A 239 62.99 -0.72 16.56
CA SER A 239 64.00 -0.48 17.61
C SER A 239 63.43 0.40 18.73
N GLN A 240 63.94 0.26 19.96
CA GLN A 240 63.47 1.05 21.12
C GLN A 240 63.73 2.57 20.97
N ASP A 241 64.67 2.94 20.10
CA ASP A 241 65.02 4.34 19.80
C ASP A 241 64.25 4.91 18.60
N ALA A 242 63.31 4.16 18.00
CA ALA A 242 62.52 4.63 16.88
C ALA A 242 61.55 5.75 17.31
N GLU A 243 61.58 6.87 16.60
CA GLU A 243 60.72 8.02 16.84
C GLU A 243 59.24 7.61 16.76
N ALA A 244 58.40 8.09 17.69
CA ALA A 244 56.98 7.75 17.72
C ALA A 244 56.31 8.21 16.42
N ILE A 245 56.02 7.25 15.53
CA ILE A 245 55.42 7.53 14.23
C ILE A 245 54.03 8.16 14.48
N ASP A 246 53.83 9.36 13.94
CA ASP A 246 52.53 10.04 13.96
C ASP A 246 51.48 9.12 13.34
N THR A 247 50.53 8.67 14.18
CA THR A 247 49.59 7.58 13.89
C THR A 247 48.74 7.89 12.65
N TRP A 248 48.59 9.19 12.34
CA TRP A 248 47.88 9.67 11.17
C TRP A 248 48.68 9.55 9.87
N LYS A 249 49.99 9.86 9.88
CA LYS A 249 50.87 9.73 8.70
C LYS A 249 51.07 8.26 8.28
N ALA A 250 51.10 7.35 9.25
CA ALA A 250 51.16 5.91 8.98
C ALA A 250 49.89 5.37 8.28
N THR A 251 48.73 5.98 8.56
CA THR A 251 47.43 5.57 7.99
C THR A 251 47.30 6.03 6.52
N VAL A 252 47.83 7.21 6.18
CA VAL A 252 47.75 7.79 4.82
C VAL A 252 49.02 7.49 4.04
N SER A 253 49.33 6.20 3.80
CA SER A 253 50.24 5.69 2.77
C SER A 253 51.52 6.49 2.43
N SER A 254 52.10 7.26 3.36
CA SER A 254 53.35 7.96 3.12
C SER A 254 54.44 6.93 3.32
N LEU A 255 54.91 6.36 2.19
CA LEU A 255 56.13 5.57 2.02
C LEU A 255 56.85 5.25 3.34
N LEU A 256 56.44 4.16 3.99
CA LEU A 256 57.17 3.62 5.12
C LEU A 256 58.41 2.89 4.58
N THR A 257 59.50 3.62 4.37
CA THR A 257 60.80 3.03 4.06
C THR A 257 61.49 2.69 5.38
N PHE A 258 61.52 1.40 5.73
CA PHE A 258 62.31 0.93 6.86
C PHE A 258 63.69 0.49 6.38
N THR A 259 64.74 1.10 6.92
CA THR A 259 66.14 0.73 6.64
C THR A 259 66.60 -0.41 7.56
N LYS A 260 67.49 -1.26 7.07
CA LYS A 260 68.11 -2.35 7.86
C LYS A 260 68.94 -1.77 9.01
N ASP A 261 68.95 -2.46 10.16
CA ASP A 261 69.96 -2.23 11.19
C ASP A 261 71.30 -2.92 10.83
N ASP A 262 72.35 -2.54 11.54
CA ASP A 262 73.72 -3.04 11.32
C ASP A 262 73.90 -4.52 11.71
N GLU A 263 72.91 -5.14 12.37
CA GLU A 263 72.89 -6.57 12.76
C GLU A 263 72.13 -7.45 11.75
N GLY A 264 71.49 -6.85 10.75
CA GLY A 264 70.87 -7.55 9.62
C GLY A 264 69.43 -7.97 9.85
N ASP A 265 68.79 -7.54 10.94
CA ASP A 265 67.37 -7.78 11.18
C ASP A 265 66.52 -6.69 10.49
N LYS A 266 65.36 -7.08 9.97
CA LYS A 266 64.50 -6.18 9.17
C LYS A 266 63.09 -6.11 9.75
N PRO A 267 62.53 -4.92 9.95
CA PRO A 267 61.15 -4.80 10.41
C PRO A 267 60.21 -5.37 9.34
N SER A 268 59.29 -6.22 9.79
CA SER A 268 58.29 -6.83 8.91
C SER A 268 57.03 -5.97 8.89
N VAL A 269 56.64 -5.55 7.69
CA VAL A 269 55.40 -4.82 7.47
C VAL A 269 54.34 -5.83 7.06
N GLY A 270 53.30 -5.94 7.86
CA GLY A 270 52.12 -6.72 7.55
C GLY A 270 50.92 -5.82 7.31
N GLN A 271 49.95 -6.33 6.57
CA GLN A 271 48.62 -5.74 6.46
C GLN A 271 47.64 -6.64 7.20
N PHE A 272 46.70 -6.07 7.93
CA PHE A 272 45.56 -6.85 8.42
C PHE A 272 44.75 -7.38 7.23
N THR A 273 44.30 -8.63 7.30
CA THR A 273 43.45 -9.19 6.24
C THR A 273 42.17 -8.37 6.14
N THR A 274 41.95 -7.72 5.01
CA THR A 274 40.73 -6.97 4.76
C THR A 274 39.55 -7.93 4.68
N SER A 275 38.49 -7.68 5.45
CA SER A 275 37.27 -8.48 5.37
C SER A 275 36.64 -8.35 3.98
N SER A 276 36.08 -9.45 3.46
CA SER A 276 35.33 -9.46 2.19
C SER A 276 34.00 -8.73 2.34
N MET A 277 33.53 -8.06 1.28
CA MET A 277 32.18 -7.46 1.22
C MET A 277 31.08 -8.47 0.87
N SER A 278 31.44 -9.69 0.40
CA SER A 278 30.48 -10.74 0.02
C SER A 278 29.43 -11.08 1.09
N PRO A 279 29.78 -11.14 2.39
CA PRO A 279 28.77 -11.43 3.42
C PRO A 279 27.64 -10.39 3.50
N PHE A 280 27.88 -9.12 3.13
CA PHE A 280 26.84 -8.09 3.16
C PHE A 280 25.83 -8.26 2.02
N THR A 281 26.30 -8.62 0.82
CA THR A 281 25.40 -8.87 -0.31
C THR A 281 24.54 -10.11 -0.09
N GLU A 282 25.11 -11.16 0.51
CA GLU A 282 24.37 -12.36 0.93
C GLU A 282 23.32 -12.03 2.01
N GLN A 283 23.69 -11.27 3.05
CA GLN A 283 22.76 -10.82 4.09
C GLN A 283 21.62 -9.96 3.52
N LEU A 284 21.92 -9.07 2.57
CA LEU A 284 20.92 -8.26 1.90
C LEU A 284 19.96 -9.13 1.08
N ARG A 285 20.46 -10.14 0.37
CA ARG A 285 19.64 -11.12 -0.35
C ARG A 285 18.75 -11.94 0.60
N THR A 286 19.26 -12.36 1.76
CA THR A 286 18.45 -13.02 2.79
C THR A 286 17.35 -12.10 3.31
N ALA A 287 17.65 -10.82 3.55
CA ALA A 287 16.66 -9.83 3.98
C ALA A 287 15.57 -9.63 2.91
N ALA A 288 15.97 -9.54 1.64
CA ALA A 288 15.04 -9.41 0.51
C ALA A 288 14.14 -10.64 0.38
N ALA A 289 14.69 -11.85 0.51
CA ALA A 289 13.90 -13.09 0.46
C ALA A 289 12.86 -13.14 1.58
N GLY A 290 13.25 -12.76 2.80
CA GLY A 290 12.33 -12.66 3.94
C GLY A 290 11.22 -11.63 3.73
N PHE A 291 11.58 -10.44 3.21
CA PHE A 291 10.61 -9.39 2.91
C PHE A 291 9.64 -9.79 1.79
N ALA A 292 10.15 -10.37 0.71
CA ALA A 292 9.38 -10.85 -0.43
C ALA A 292 8.33 -11.88 0.01
N GLY A 293 8.73 -12.87 0.83
CA GLY A 293 7.82 -13.88 1.38
C GLY A 293 6.68 -13.28 2.21
N GLU A 294 6.97 -12.30 3.08
CA GLU A 294 5.95 -11.64 3.91
C GLU A 294 4.96 -10.80 3.09
N MET A 295 5.46 -10.13 2.05
CA MET A 295 4.65 -9.30 1.17
C MET A 295 4.07 -10.07 -0.01
N GLY A 296 4.31 -11.37 -0.15
CA GLY A 296 3.86 -12.12 -1.33
C GLY A 296 4.40 -11.55 -2.65
N LEU A 297 5.58 -10.95 -2.59
CA LEU A 297 6.35 -10.46 -3.74
C LEU A 297 7.39 -11.50 -4.13
N THR A 298 8.04 -11.28 -5.27
CA THR A 298 9.18 -12.06 -5.73
C THR A 298 10.50 -11.33 -5.41
N LEU A 299 11.62 -12.04 -5.49
CA LEU A 299 12.95 -11.42 -5.39
C LEU A 299 13.23 -10.47 -6.56
N ASP A 300 12.69 -10.77 -7.74
CA ASP A 300 12.78 -9.94 -8.93
C ASP A 300 12.11 -8.58 -8.70
N ASP A 301 10.96 -8.54 -8.01
CA ASP A 301 10.26 -7.29 -7.63
C ASP A 301 11.09 -6.37 -6.72
N LEU A 302 12.06 -6.94 -5.99
CA LEU A 302 12.97 -6.23 -5.08
C LEU A 302 14.33 -5.91 -5.73
N GLY A 303 14.51 -6.23 -7.01
CA GLY A 303 15.73 -5.95 -7.77
C GLY A 303 16.79 -7.05 -7.73
N PHE A 304 16.47 -8.24 -7.21
CA PHE A 304 17.36 -9.41 -7.23
C PHE A 304 16.98 -10.34 -8.38
N VAL A 305 17.30 -9.89 -9.60
CA VAL A 305 16.95 -10.60 -10.84
C VAL A 305 17.70 -11.92 -10.94
N SER A 306 16.99 -12.99 -11.30
CA SER A 306 17.59 -14.26 -11.71
C SER A 306 18.14 -14.21 -13.15
N ASP A 307 19.29 -14.80 -13.41
CA ASP A 307 19.94 -14.83 -14.74
C ASP A 307 19.12 -15.56 -15.81
N ASN A 308 18.10 -16.33 -15.42
CA ASN A 308 17.29 -17.12 -16.34
C ASN A 308 15.90 -16.47 -16.58
N PRO A 309 15.54 -16.09 -17.81
CA PRO A 309 14.22 -15.54 -18.11
C PRO A 309 13.12 -16.56 -17.75
N SER A 310 12.17 -16.12 -16.92
CA SER A 310 11.04 -16.96 -16.48
C SER A 310 9.93 -17.01 -17.55
N SER A 311 9.26 -18.16 -17.68
CA SER A 311 8.08 -18.25 -18.56
C SER A 311 6.90 -17.43 -18.01
N VAL A 312 5.94 -17.09 -18.86
CA VAL A 312 4.73 -16.33 -18.46
C VAL A 312 3.94 -17.09 -17.38
N GLU A 313 3.87 -18.41 -17.48
CA GLU A 313 3.23 -19.27 -16.48
C GLU A 313 3.98 -19.27 -15.15
N ALA A 314 5.31 -19.26 -15.18
CA ALA A 314 6.14 -19.18 -13.98
C ALA A 314 6.00 -17.83 -13.26
N ILE A 315 5.91 -16.73 -14.02
CA ILE A 315 5.61 -15.39 -13.49
C ILE A 315 4.20 -15.36 -12.88
N LYS A 316 3.20 -15.93 -13.56
CA LYS A 316 1.83 -16.02 -13.00
C LYS A 316 1.80 -16.84 -11.71
N ALA A 317 2.52 -17.96 -11.66
CA ALA A 317 2.61 -18.80 -10.47
C ALA A 317 3.33 -18.10 -9.31
N SER A 318 4.39 -17.34 -9.57
CA SER A 318 5.13 -16.61 -8.53
C SER A 318 4.30 -15.49 -7.89
N HIS A 319 3.39 -14.88 -8.65
CA HIS A 319 2.47 -13.84 -8.16
C HIS A 319 1.12 -14.37 -7.62
N GLU A 320 0.90 -15.69 -7.52
CA GLU A 320 -0.38 -16.25 -7.05
C GLU A 320 -0.71 -15.80 -5.61
N ASN A 321 0.30 -15.68 -4.75
CA ASN A 321 0.12 -15.18 -3.38
C ASN A 321 -0.37 -13.74 -3.36
N LEU A 322 0.16 -12.89 -4.25
CA LEU A 322 -0.30 -11.52 -4.43
C LEU A 322 -1.74 -11.48 -4.95
N ARG A 323 -2.08 -12.37 -5.90
CA ARG A 323 -3.45 -12.52 -6.42
C ARG A 323 -4.46 -12.87 -5.32
N LEU A 324 -4.12 -13.83 -4.47
CA LEU A 324 -4.97 -14.22 -3.33
C LEU A 324 -5.11 -13.09 -2.31
N ALA A 325 -4.05 -12.34 -2.05
CA ALA A 325 -4.10 -11.15 -1.20
C ALA A 325 -5.02 -10.07 -1.79
N GLY A 326 -4.92 -9.80 -3.09
CA GLY A 326 -5.78 -8.88 -3.83
C GLY A 326 -7.25 -9.26 -3.75
N ARG A 327 -7.60 -10.52 -4.04
CA ARG A 327 -9.00 -10.99 -3.94
C ARG A 327 -9.57 -10.85 -2.53
N LYS A 328 -8.74 -11.10 -1.50
CA LYS A 328 -9.17 -10.92 -0.10
C LYS A 328 -9.38 -9.44 0.23
N ALA A 329 -8.51 -8.55 -0.27
CA ALA A 329 -8.63 -7.11 -0.10
C ALA A 329 -9.90 -6.58 -0.79
N GLN A 330 -10.17 -6.96 -2.04
CA GLN A 330 -11.40 -6.60 -2.78
C GLN A 330 -12.67 -6.94 -1.99
N ARG A 331 -12.73 -8.13 -1.36
CA ARG A 331 -13.87 -8.52 -0.51
C ARG A 331 -14.03 -7.64 0.73
N SER A 332 -12.95 -7.38 1.46
CA SER A 332 -13.02 -6.59 2.70
C SER A 332 -13.27 -5.10 2.43
N LEU A 333 -12.59 -4.54 1.44
CA LEU A 333 -12.71 -3.13 1.06
C LEU A 333 -14.06 -2.88 0.38
N GLY A 334 -14.52 -3.81 -0.48
CA GLY A 334 -15.82 -3.71 -1.14
C GLY A 334 -16.98 -3.67 -0.15
N SER A 335 -16.92 -4.45 0.93
CA SER A 335 -17.90 -4.37 2.02
C SER A 335 -17.91 -2.99 2.70
N GLY A 336 -16.73 -2.40 2.92
CA GLY A 336 -16.60 -1.04 3.45
C GLY A 336 -17.15 0.02 2.50
N LEU A 337 -16.82 -0.05 1.21
CA LEU A 337 -17.30 0.87 0.18
C LEU A 337 -18.82 0.78 -0.03
N LEU A 338 -19.39 -0.41 0.06
CA LEU A 338 -20.85 -0.61 0.04
C LEU A 338 -21.52 0.03 1.26
N ASN A 339 -20.90 -0.08 2.44
CA ASN A 339 -21.38 0.63 3.63
C ASN A 339 -21.30 2.17 3.45
N VAL A 340 -20.27 2.68 2.77
CA VAL A 340 -20.17 4.12 2.44
C VAL A 340 -21.30 4.53 1.50
N ALA A 341 -21.53 3.76 0.44
CA ALA A 341 -22.63 3.98 -0.50
C ALA A 341 -23.97 4.03 0.23
N TYR A 342 -24.24 3.04 1.08
CA TYR A 342 -25.47 2.95 1.88
C TYR A 342 -25.71 4.18 2.78
N VAL A 343 -24.69 4.61 3.53
CA VAL A 343 -24.85 5.78 4.41
C VAL A 343 -24.98 7.07 3.60
N ALA A 344 -24.25 7.20 2.49
CA ALA A 344 -24.33 8.36 1.61
C ALA A 344 -25.71 8.50 0.95
N THR A 345 -26.30 7.40 0.45
CA THR A 345 -27.66 7.41 -0.09
C THR A 345 -28.70 7.72 0.98
N CYS A 346 -28.53 7.20 2.21
CA CYS A 346 -29.43 7.54 3.31
C CYS A 346 -29.36 9.03 3.66
N LEU A 347 -28.18 9.65 3.53
CA LEU A 347 -28.01 11.07 3.79
C LEU A 347 -28.63 11.93 2.69
N ARG A 348 -28.40 11.57 1.42
CA ARG A 348 -28.98 12.26 0.24
C ARG A 348 -30.51 12.29 0.31
N ASP A 349 -31.12 11.15 0.63
CA ASP A 349 -32.58 11.00 0.60
C ASP A 349 -33.23 11.37 1.95
N GLU A 350 -32.43 11.83 2.93
CA GLU A 350 -32.82 12.08 4.33
C GLU A 350 -33.64 10.94 4.96
N PHE A 351 -33.41 9.71 4.50
CA PHE A 351 -34.23 8.55 4.83
C PHE A 351 -33.37 7.35 5.26
N PRO A 352 -33.65 6.72 6.43
CA PRO A 352 -32.91 5.55 6.88
C PRO A 352 -33.40 4.29 6.15
N TYR A 353 -32.79 3.98 4.99
CA TYR A 353 -33.05 2.74 4.29
C TYR A 353 -32.71 1.51 5.14
N LEU A 354 -33.34 0.37 4.86
CA LEU A 354 -32.95 -0.88 5.50
C LEU A 354 -31.80 -1.51 4.72
N ARG A 355 -30.73 -1.90 5.40
CA ARG A 355 -29.57 -2.55 4.78
C ARG A 355 -29.92 -3.73 3.87
N LYS A 356 -31.00 -4.46 4.19
CA LYS A 356 -31.51 -5.57 3.36
C LYS A 356 -31.87 -5.17 1.93
N GLN A 357 -32.19 -3.89 1.70
CA GLN A 357 -32.51 -3.34 0.39
C GLN A 357 -31.24 -3.13 -0.46
N PHE A 358 -30.10 -2.86 0.18
CA PHE A 358 -28.79 -2.73 -0.46
C PHE A 358 -28.08 -4.07 -0.72
N ASN A 359 -28.68 -5.20 -0.32
CA ASN A 359 -28.07 -6.53 -0.49
C ASN A 359 -27.88 -6.94 -1.95
N LYS A 360 -28.63 -6.34 -2.89
CA LYS A 360 -28.50 -6.64 -4.33
C LYS A 360 -27.32 -5.91 -4.97
N THR A 361 -26.94 -4.76 -4.42
CA THR A 361 -25.86 -3.94 -4.95
C THR A 361 -24.54 -4.65 -4.69
N VAL A 362 -23.74 -4.83 -5.74
CA VAL A 362 -22.47 -5.56 -5.67
C VAL A 362 -21.36 -4.67 -6.18
N VAL A 363 -20.27 -4.58 -5.42
CA VAL A 363 -19.07 -3.86 -5.88
C VAL A 363 -18.36 -4.67 -6.95
N LYS A 364 -18.19 -4.09 -8.13
CA LYS A 364 -17.34 -4.61 -9.19
C LYS A 364 -15.96 -3.96 -9.14
N TRP A 365 -14.96 -4.78 -9.42
CA TRP A 365 -13.56 -4.41 -9.50
C TRP A 365 -13.06 -4.74 -10.90
N GLU A 366 -12.09 -4.00 -11.41
CA GLU A 366 -11.35 -4.46 -12.58
C GLU A 366 -10.48 -5.69 -12.21
N PRO A 367 -10.14 -6.55 -13.19
CA PRO A 367 -9.28 -7.70 -12.94
C PRO A 367 -7.93 -7.30 -12.37
N LEU A 368 -7.47 -8.01 -11.32
CA LEU A 368 -6.16 -7.77 -10.67
C LEU A 368 -4.96 -7.90 -11.62
N PHE A 369 -5.14 -8.64 -12.72
CA PHE A 369 -4.15 -8.84 -13.77
C PHE A 369 -4.87 -8.71 -15.10
N GLU A 370 -4.42 -7.75 -15.91
CA GLU A 370 -4.93 -7.57 -17.26
C GLU A 370 -4.66 -8.82 -18.10
N ALA A 371 -5.61 -9.16 -18.97
CA ALA A 371 -5.45 -10.27 -19.88
C ALA A 371 -4.45 -9.89 -20.98
N ASP A 372 -3.29 -10.55 -20.98
CA ASP A 372 -2.34 -10.48 -22.09
C ASP A 372 -2.95 -11.06 -23.39
N ALA A 373 -2.34 -10.78 -24.55
CA ALA A 373 -2.86 -11.24 -25.85
C ALA A 373 -3.04 -12.77 -25.95
N ASN A 374 -2.19 -13.54 -25.26
CA ASN A 374 -2.28 -15.00 -25.23
C ASN A 374 -3.46 -15.46 -24.37
N MET A 375 -3.68 -14.83 -23.23
CA MET A 375 -4.85 -15.05 -22.37
C MET A 375 -6.13 -14.65 -23.08
N LEU A 376 -6.15 -13.54 -23.83
CA LEU A 376 -7.30 -13.14 -24.63
C LEU A 376 -7.65 -14.18 -25.70
N THR A 377 -6.65 -14.74 -26.37
CA THR A 377 -6.85 -15.81 -27.36
C THR A 377 -7.43 -17.07 -26.69
N LEU A 378 -6.88 -17.46 -25.55
CA LEU A 378 -7.34 -18.62 -24.77
C LEU A 378 -8.76 -18.42 -24.23
N ILE A 379 -9.05 -17.22 -23.70
CA ILE A 379 -10.38 -16.83 -23.22
C ILE A 379 -11.36 -16.82 -24.40
N GLY A 380 -10.97 -16.30 -25.57
CA GLY A 380 -11.80 -16.29 -26.77
C GLY A 380 -12.22 -17.70 -27.21
N ASP A 381 -11.27 -18.63 -27.30
CA ASP A 381 -11.56 -20.05 -27.61
C ASP A 381 -12.45 -20.70 -26.54
N GLY A 382 -12.19 -20.43 -25.27
CA GLY A 382 -13.03 -20.89 -24.15
C GLY A 382 -14.45 -20.32 -24.18
N VAL A 383 -14.60 -19.04 -24.48
CA VAL A 383 -15.89 -18.33 -24.60
C VAL A 383 -16.72 -18.92 -25.73
N ILE A 384 -16.11 -19.18 -26.89
CA ILE A 384 -16.79 -19.80 -28.03
C ILE A 384 -17.31 -21.18 -27.64
N LYS A 385 -16.46 -22.03 -27.05
CA LYS A 385 -16.84 -23.40 -26.64
C LYS A 385 -17.95 -23.40 -25.58
N LEU A 386 -17.86 -22.51 -24.60
CA LEU A 386 -18.88 -22.39 -23.55
C LEU A 386 -20.21 -21.88 -24.11
N ASN A 387 -20.20 -20.88 -24.99
CA ASN A 387 -21.42 -20.38 -25.63
C ASN A 387 -22.03 -21.38 -26.63
N GLN A 388 -21.21 -22.22 -27.26
CA GLN A 388 -21.69 -23.34 -28.09
C GLN A 388 -22.39 -24.41 -27.24
N ALA A 389 -21.88 -24.70 -26.04
CA ALA A 389 -22.48 -25.68 -25.12
C ALA A 389 -23.71 -25.12 -24.38
N VAL A 390 -23.66 -23.85 -23.99
CA VAL A 390 -24.72 -23.14 -23.26
C VAL A 390 -24.88 -21.75 -23.88
N PRO A 391 -25.85 -21.56 -24.80
CA PRO A 391 -26.08 -20.28 -25.45
C PRO A 391 -26.34 -19.16 -24.44
N GLY A 392 -25.59 -18.06 -24.57
CA GLY A 392 -25.72 -16.88 -23.70
C GLY A 392 -25.02 -17.00 -22.34
N TYR A 393 -24.18 -18.01 -22.12
CA TYR A 393 -23.44 -18.18 -20.87
C TYR A 393 -22.35 -17.11 -20.66
N MET A 394 -21.68 -16.70 -21.74
CA MET A 394 -20.66 -15.65 -21.75
C MET A 394 -21.18 -14.46 -22.56
N ASP A 395 -21.55 -13.38 -21.86
CA ASP A 395 -21.96 -12.10 -22.44
C ASP A 395 -20.83 -11.05 -22.36
N ALA A 396 -21.08 -9.85 -22.92
CA ALA A 396 -20.09 -8.77 -22.93
C ALA A 396 -19.66 -8.35 -21.51
N GLU A 397 -20.57 -8.43 -20.54
CA GLU A 397 -20.29 -8.12 -19.14
C GLU A 397 -19.37 -9.18 -18.51
N THR A 398 -19.64 -10.46 -18.73
CA THR A 398 -18.82 -11.58 -18.26
C THR A 398 -17.43 -11.56 -18.90
N ILE A 399 -17.34 -11.18 -20.19
CA ILE A 399 -16.06 -11.01 -20.88
C ILE A 399 -15.27 -9.85 -20.27
N ARG A 400 -15.91 -8.71 -19.98
CA ARG A 400 -15.24 -7.58 -19.32
C ARG A 400 -14.79 -7.95 -17.91
N ASP A 401 -15.61 -8.67 -17.15
CA ASP A 401 -15.26 -9.13 -15.80
C ASP A 401 -14.05 -10.10 -15.80
N LEU A 402 -13.80 -10.81 -16.91
CA LEU A 402 -12.62 -11.67 -17.08
C LEU A 402 -11.39 -10.94 -17.61
N THR A 403 -11.58 -9.97 -18.49
CA THR A 403 -10.49 -9.39 -19.32
C THR A 403 -10.12 -7.96 -18.92
N GLY A 404 -11.04 -7.23 -18.30
CA GLY A 404 -10.93 -5.80 -18.02
C GLY A 404 -11.21 -4.93 -19.25
N ILE A 405 -11.42 -5.53 -20.42
CA ILE A 405 -11.61 -4.80 -21.67
C ILE A 405 -13.08 -4.45 -21.83
N LYS A 406 -13.38 -3.15 -21.93
CA LYS A 406 -14.72 -2.68 -22.28
C LYS A 406 -14.98 -2.96 -23.76
N GLY A 407 -15.89 -3.89 -24.04
CA GLY A 407 -16.40 -4.13 -25.39
C GLY A 407 -17.12 -2.88 -25.94
N SER A 408 -17.15 -2.72 -27.26
CA SER A 408 -17.86 -1.60 -27.86
C SER A 408 -19.38 -1.73 -27.65
N ASP A 409 -20.03 -0.64 -27.28
CA ASP A 409 -21.51 -0.55 -27.18
C ASP A 409 -22.20 -0.64 -28.56
N LYS A 410 -21.42 -0.63 -29.65
CA LYS A 410 -21.90 -0.87 -31.01
C LYS A 410 -21.97 -2.38 -31.23
N PRO A 411 -23.14 -2.98 -31.51
CA PRO A 411 -23.19 -4.38 -31.90
C PRO A 411 -22.31 -4.55 -33.14
N ALA A 412 -21.43 -5.56 -33.12
CA ALA A 412 -20.74 -5.98 -34.34
C ALA A 412 -21.82 -6.19 -35.42
N PRO A 413 -21.62 -5.72 -36.66
CA PRO A 413 -22.57 -6.01 -37.72
C PRO A 413 -22.73 -7.52 -37.76
N VAL A 414 -23.96 -7.99 -37.57
CA VAL A 414 -24.29 -9.41 -37.68
C VAL A 414 -23.84 -9.80 -39.08
N VAL A 415 -22.70 -10.47 -39.19
CA VAL A 415 -22.29 -11.11 -40.42
C VAL A 415 -23.27 -12.26 -40.56
N LYS A 416 -24.38 -12.00 -41.25
CA LYS A 416 -25.18 -13.07 -41.83
C LYS A 416 -24.22 -13.79 -42.75
N GLU A 417 -23.85 -15.02 -42.41
CA GLU A 417 -23.31 -15.94 -43.41
C GLU A 417 -24.36 -16.02 -44.50
N GLY A 418 -24.16 -15.22 -45.56
CA GLY A 418 -24.80 -15.47 -46.82
C GLY A 418 -24.24 -16.78 -47.31
N THR A 419 -25.04 -17.84 -47.22
CA THR A 419 -24.95 -18.96 -48.14
C THR A 419 -25.14 -18.40 -49.54
N ASP A 420 -24.08 -17.88 -50.14
CA ASP A 420 -23.88 -17.76 -51.58
C ASP A 420 -22.41 -17.37 -51.84
N GLY A 421 -21.69 -18.27 -52.50
CA GLY A 421 -20.25 -18.16 -52.74
C GLY A 421 -19.87 -16.99 -53.65
N GLY A 422 -19.53 -15.86 -53.05
CA GLY A 422 -18.95 -14.70 -53.73
C GLY A 422 -18.06 -13.92 -52.77
N GLY A 423 -16.82 -13.66 -53.18
CA GLY A 423 -15.74 -13.22 -52.29
C GLY A 423 -15.93 -11.86 -51.60
N TYR A 424 -15.18 -11.68 -50.51
CA TYR A 424 -15.13 -10.46 -49.70
C TYR A 424 -14.78 -9.22 -50.55
N ARG A 425 -15.70 -8.26 -50.62
CA ARG A 425 -15.38 -6.86 -50.95
C ARG A 425 -15.80 -5.98 -49.78
N SER A 426 -14.84 -5.27 -49.20
CA SER A 426 -15.08 -4.14 -48.30
C SER A 426 -15.48 -2.92 -49.13
N GLU A 427 -16.67 -2.37 -48.88
CA GLU A 427 -17.02 -1.01 -49.32
C GLU A 427 -16.66 -0.01 -48.21
N PRO A 428 -16.08 1.16 -48.54
CA PRO A 428 -15.77 2.19 -47.55
C PRO A 428 -17.04 2.93 -47.14
N ALA A 429 -17.14 3.25 -45.85
CA ALA A 429 -18.23 4.04 -45.28
C ALA A 429 -18.32 5.43 -45.96
N GLN A 430 -19.52 5.81 -46.39
CA GLN A 430 -19.80 7.17 -46.86
C GLN A 430 -19.68 8.17 -45.70
N GLU A 431 -18.79 9.14 -45.87
CA GLU A 431 -18.75 10.37 -45.08
C GLU A 431 -20.03 11.18 -45.33
N ASN A 432 -20.85 11.37 -44.29
CA ASN A 432 -21.89 12.39 -44.32
C ASN A 432 -21.27 13.75 -44.00
N GLN A 433 -21.13 14.60 -45.02
CA GLN A 433 -21.10 16.05 -44.87
C GLN A 433 -22.55 16.56 -44.79
N VAL A 434 -22.89 17.32 -43.74
CA VAL A 434 -23.27 18.75 -43.78
C VAL A 434 -23.03 19.33 -42.38
#